data_AF-A0A7X7BXV7-F1
#
_entry.id   AF-A0A7X7BXV7-F1
#
_cell.length_a   1.000
_cell.length_b   1.000
_cell.length_c   1.000
_cell.angle_alpha   90.00
_cell.angle_beta   90.00
_cell.angle_gamma   90.00
#
_symmetry.space_group_name_H-M   'P 1'
#
loop_
_entity.id
_entity.type
_entity.pdbx_description
1 polymer ?
#
loop_
_entity_poly.entity_id
_entity_poly.type
_entity_poly.pdbx_seq_one_letter_code
_entity_poly.pdbx_strand_id
1 'polypeptide(L)'
;MKKKSIIAIVAVAVAVPALVCSAVAMVENGQKQARPTGPCDVYAEGGTPCAAAHSSTRALYAGYNGPLYQIQRQSDGKTLDIGVVQPNATDGGGYADAAAQDEFCADTYCWFTILYDQSGNENHLVQAPRGGFSGQAMGGFNNVPMADWAPVSLN
;
A
#
# COMPACT_ATOMS: atom_id res chain seq x y z
N MET A 1 64.25 -15.76 -34.91
CA MET A 1 63.91 -15.33 -33.53
C MET A 1 63.02 -14.07 -33.42
N LYS A 2 62.50 -13.48 -34.52
CA LYS A 2 61.69 -12.23 -34.44
C LYS A 2 60.17 -12.38 -34.69
N LYS A 3 59.68 -13.53 -35.19
CA LYS A 3 58.25 -13.72 -35.55
C LYS A 3 57.38 -14.35 -34.46
N LYS A 4 57.99 -15.03 -33.46
CA LYS A 4 57.25 -15.71 -32.38
C LYS A 4 56.86 -14.78 -31.22
N SER A 5 57.58 -13.67 -31.01
CA SER A 5 57.25 -12.69 -29.95
C SER A 5 56.07 -11.79 -30.27
N ILE A 6 55.73 -11.58 -31.55
CA ILE A 6 54.65 -10.67 -31.94
C ILE A 6 53.27 -11.31 -31.70
N ILE A 7 53.16 -12.63 -31.89
CA ILE A 7 51.89 -13.38 -31.69
C ILE A 7 51.51 -13.45 -30.20
N ALA A 8 52.51 -13.52 -29.30
CA ALA A 8 52.26 -13.53 -27.86
C ALA A 8 51.76 -12.18 -27.31
N ILE A 9 52.15 -11.06 -27.92
CA ILE A 9 51.76 -9.71 -27.46
C ILE A 9 50.33 -9.37 -27.91
N VAL A 10 49.89 -9.85 -29.08
CA VAL A 10 48.52 -9.64 -29.58
C VAL A 10 47.48 -10.48 -28.82
N ALA A 11 47.84 -11.70 -28.39
CA ALA A 11 46.94 -12.55 -27.61
C ALA A 11 46.68 -12.02 -26.18
N VAL A 12 47.62 -11.28 -25.59
CA VAL A 12 47.46 -10.68 -24.26
C VAL A 12 46.67 -9.36 -24.32
N ALA A 13 46.74 -8.60 -25.42
CA ALA A 13 46.04 -7.33 -25.56
C ALA A 13 44.52 -7.45 -25.81
N VAL A 14 44.04 -8.61 -26.27
CA VAL A 14 42.59 -8.86 -26.53
C VAL A 14 41.91 -9.62 -25.37
N ALA A 15 42.68 -10.30 -24.52
CA ALA A 15 42.13 -11.03 -23.37
C ALA A 15 41.85 -10.15 -22.13
N VAL A 16 42.48 -8.97 -22.04
CA VAL A 16 42.33 -8.07 -20.89
C VAL A 16 41.04 -7.21 -20.91
N PRO A 17 40.51 -6.76 -22.07
CA PRO A 17 39.21 -6.08 -22.08
C PRO A 17 38.01 -7.03 -21.89
N ALA A 18 38.12 -8.29 -22.31
CA ALA A 18 37.01 -9.24 -22.28
C ALA A 18 36.68 -9.74 -20.84
N LEU A 19 37.65 -9.74 -19.93
CA LEU A 19 37.43 -10.13 -18.54
C LEU A 19 36.89 -8.97 -17.67
N VAL A 20 37.01 -7.72 -18.13
CA VAL A 20 36.54 -6.52 -17.39
C VAL A 20 35.08 -6.17 -17.75
N CYS A 21 34.55 -6.66 -18.88
CA CYS A 21 33.16 -6.43 -19.27
C CYS A 21 32.11 -7.36 -18.62
N SER A 22 32.51 -8.35 -17.81
CA SER A 22 31.56 -9.28 -17.17
C SER A 22 31.19 -8.90 -15.73
N ALA A 23 31.72 -7.80 -15.18
CA ALA A 23 31.49 -7.38 -13.80
C ALA A 23 30.50 -6.21 -13.63
N VAL A 24 29.92 -5.69 -14.70
CA VAL A 24 29.00 -4.54 -14.66
C VAL A 24 27.58 -4.96 -15.06
N ALA A 25 27.04 -5.94 -14.34
CA ALA A 25 25.61 -6.25 -14.37
C ALA A 25 25.16 -6.77 -13.00
N MET A 26 25.58 -6.12 -11.93
CA MET A 26 24.74 -6.08 -10.73
C MET A 26 23.62 -5.11 -11.07
N VAL A 27 22.54 -5.66 -11.62
CA VAL A 27 21.24 -5.03 -11.69
C VAL A 27 21.00 -4.38 -10.33
N GLU A 28 20.78 -3.07 -10.31
CA GLU A 28 20.18 -2.37 -9.18
C GLU A 28 18.80 -3.00 -8.95
N ASN A 29 18.78 -4.14 -8.26
CA ASN A 29 17.60 -4.57 -7.53
C ASN A 29 17.46 -3.52 -6.44
N GLY A 30 16.79 -2.41 -6.77
CA GLY A 30 16.19 -1.54 -5.78
C GLY A 30 15.27 -2.44 -4.96
N GLN A 31 15.83 -3.01 -3.89
CA GLN A 31 15.08 -3.83 -2.97
C GLN A 31 14.06 -2.89 -2.36
N LYS A 32 12.81 -2.95 -2.86
CA LYS A 32 11.70 -2.26 -2.23
C LYS A 32 11.70 -2.72 -0.78
N GLN A 33 11.96 -1.80 0.13
CA GLN A 33 11.95 -2.07 1.56
C GLN A 33 10.63 -2.77 1.88
N ALA A 34 10.70 -4.00 2.38
CA ALA A 34 9.50 -4.71 2.78
C ALA A 34 8.85 -3.98 3.96
N ARG A 35 7.52 -3.84 3.93
CA ARG A 35 6.78 -3.22 5.02
C ARG A 35 7.04 -3.98 6.33
N PRO A 36 7.21 -3.28 7.47
CA PRO A 36 7.32 -3.93 8.77
C PRO A 36 6.13 -4.84 9.07
N THR A 37 6.36 -5.83 9.92
CA THR A 37 5.33 -6.72 10.48
C THR A 37 4.18 -5.89 11.06
N GLY A 38 2.96 -6.15 10.57
CA GLY A 38 1.74 -5.49 11.03
C GLY A 38 1.12 -6.15 12.27
N PRO A 39 0.16 -5.49 12.94
CA PRO A 39 -0.52 -6.05 14.10
C PRO A 39 -1.09 -7.45 13.89
N CYS A 40 -1.70 -7.71 12.73
CA CYS A 40 -2.33 -9.01 12.49
C CYS A 40 -1.34 -10.11 12.11
N ASP A 41 -0.15 -9.76 11.63
CA ASP A 41 0.95 -10.72 11.49
C ASP A 41 1.44 -11.17 12.88
N VAL A 42 1.58 -10.24 13.84
CA VAL A 42 1.96 -10.55 15.23
C VAL A 42 0.92 -11.44 15.90
N TYR A 43 -0.36 -11.15 15.72
CA TYR A 43 -1.45 -11.99 16.22
C TYR A 43 -1.43 -13.40 15.63
N ALA A 44 -1.16 -13.52 14.33
CA ALA A 44 -1.04 -14.82 13.66
C ALA A 44 0.17 -15.62 14.18
N GLU A 45 1.33 -14.98 14.36
CA GLU A 45 2.51 -15.61 14.95
C GLU A 45 2.25 -16.11 16.38
N GLY A 46 1.46 -15.37 17.16
CA GLY A 46 1.00 -15.77 18.49
C GLY A 46 -0.10 -16.84 18.52
N GLY A 47 -0.50 -17.40 17.38
CA GLY A 47 -1.55 -18.43 17.29
C GLY A 47 -2.97 -17.90 17.52
N THR A 48 -3.18 -16.59 17.43
CA THR A 48 -4.48 -15.92 17.63
C THR A 48 -4.79 -14.96 16.48
N PRO A 49 -4.91 -15.45 15.23
CA PRO A 49 -5.03 -14.61 14.05
C PRO A 49 -6.26 -13.69 14.09
N CYS A 50 -6.14 -12.52 13.46
CA CYS A 50 -7.24 -11.56 13.36
C CYS A 50 -8.44 -12.16 12.60
N ALA A 51 -9.61 -12.19 13.23
CA ALA A 51 -10.87 -12.56 12.57
C ALA A 51 -11.47 -11.40 11.76
N ALA A 52 -11.16 -10.16 12.13
CA ALA A 52 -11.48 -8.94 11.40
C ALA A 52 -10.41 -7.87 11.68
N ALA A 53 -10.09 -7.04 10.70
CA ALA A 53 -9.01 -6.07 10.76
C ALA A 53 -9.40 -4.79 10.01
N HIS A 54 -9.68 -3.71 10.74
CA HIS A 54 -10.15 -2.45 10.17
C HIS A 54 -9.22 -1.29 10.50
N SER A 55 -8.88 -0.48 9.49
CA SER A 55 -8.15 0.76 9.67
C SER A 55 -8.31 1.65 8.45
N SER A 56 -8.62 2.94 8.68
CA SER A 56 -8.64 3.97 7.63
C SER A 56 -7.28 4.63 7.43
N THR A 57 -6.28 4.30 8.25
CA THR A 57 -5.00 5.02 8.29
C THR A 57 -3.85 4.20 7.76
N ARG A 58 -3.86 2.87 7.92
CA ARG A 58 -2.78 1.98 7.48
C ARG A 58 -3.22 0.53 7.27
N ALA A 59 -2.39 -0.21 6.57
CA ALA A 59 -2.42 -1.66 6.55
C ALA A 59 -2.10 -2.27 7.92
N LEU A 60 -2.82 -3.32 8.30
CA LEU A 60 -2.68 -4.09 9.53
C LEU A 60 -1.92 -5.41 9.32
N TYR A 61 -1.66 -5.78 8.07
CA TYR A 61 -0.72 -6.82 7.67
C TYR A 61 0.39 -6.23 6.80
N ALA A 62 1.60 -6.73 6.92
CA ALA A 62 2.75 -6.33 6.12
C ALA A 62 2.48 -6.54 4.62
N GLY A 63 1.80 -7.65 4.28
CA GLY A 63 1.46 -8.04 2.90
C GLY A 63 0.18 -7.41 2.34
N TYR A 64 -0.57 -6.62 3.11
CA TYR A 64 -1.86 -6.10 2.65
C TYR A 64 -1.70 -4.98 1.62
N ASN A 65 -2.27 -5.14 0.44
CA ASN A 65 -2.26 -4.14 -0.64
C ASN A 65 -3.65 -3.89 -1.23
N GLY A 66 -4.70 -4.32 -0.50
CA GLY A 66 -6.08 -4.05 -0.87
C GLY A 66 -6.54 -2.64 -0.46
N PRO A 67 -7.82 -2.31 -0.73
CA PRO A 67 -8.40 -1.04 -0.33
C PRO A 67 -8.64 -0.98 1.19
N LEU A 68 -8.28 0.13 1.82
CA LEU A 68 -8.50 0.34 3.26
C LEU A 68 -9.94 0.77 3.55
N TYR A 69 -10.49 1.65 2.71
CA TYR A 69 -11.84 2.16 2.86
C TYR A 69 -12.40 2.68 1.53
N GLN A 70 -13.72 2.83 1.45
CA GLN A 70 -14.43 3.48 0.37
C GLN A 70 -15.00 4.82 0.83
N ILE A 71 -14.77 5.86 0.04
CA ILE A 71 -15.41 7.16 0.20
C ILE A 71 -16.45 7.40 -0.89
N GLN A 72 -17.51 8.13 -0.55
CA GLN A 72 -18.48 8.65 -1.51
C GLN A 72 -18.46 10.16 -1.51
N ARG A 73 -18.41 10.74 -2.70
CA ARG A 73 -18.39 12.18 -2.91
C ARG A 73 -19.78 12.76 -3.05
N GLN A 74 -20.07 13.84 -2.33
CA GLN A 74 -21.41 14.43 -2.30
C GLN A 74 -21.80 15.09 -3.63
N SER A 75 -20.85 15.66 -4.38
CA SER A 75 -21.14 16.41 -5.60
C SER A 75 -21.81 15.58 -6.70
N ASP A 76 -21.47 14.30 -6.82
CA ASP A 76 -21.96 13.43 -7.89
C ASP A 76 -22.28 11.99 -7.44
N GLY A 77 -22.16 11.68 -6.15
CA GLY A 77 -22.47 10.35 -5.60
C GLY A 77 -21.48 9.25 -6.00
N LYS A 78 -20.38 9.59 -6.68
CA LYS A 78 -19.36 8.61 -7.07
C LYS A 78 -18.59 8.13 -5.86
N THR A 79 -18.07 6.91 -5.96
CA THR A 79 -17.22 6.30 -4.94
C THR A 79 -15.79 6.14 -5.42
N LEU A 80 -14.87 6.12 -4.46
CA LEU A 80 -13.47 5.76 -4.67
C LEU A 80 -13.01 4.89 -3.51
N ASP A 81 -12.30 3.81 -3.83
CA ASP A 81 -11.60 3.02 -2.83
C ASP A 81 -10.20 3.61 -2.61
N ILE A 82 -9.88 3.93 -1.35
CA ILE A 82 -8.55 4.41 -0.98
C ILE A 82 -7.69 3.24 -0.57
N GLY A 83 -6.61 3.05 -1.32
CA GLY A 83 -5.64 1.99 -1.12
C GLY A 83 -4.50 2.36 -0.17
N VAL A 84 -3.50 1.47 -0.18
CA VAL A 84 -2.29 1.62 0.60
C VAL A 84 -1.17 2.17 -0.29
N VAL A 85 -0.48 3.20 0.19
CA VAL A 85 0.72 3.73 -0.48
C VAL A 85 1.76 2.61 -0.59
N GLN A 86 2.25 2.38 -1.82
CA GLN A 86 3.21 1.34 -2.11
C GLN A 86 4.62 1.75 -1.69
N PRO A 87 5.43 0.82 -1.16
CA PRO A 87 6.82 1.12 -0.80
C PRO A 87 7.64 1.54 -2.02
N ASN A 88 8.54 2.49 -1.80
CA ASN A 88 9.53 2.95 -2.75
C ASN A 88 10.93 3.02 -2.10
N ALA A 89 11.91 3.62 -2.78
CA ALA A 89 13.30 3.64 -2.31
C ALA A 89 13.51 4.46 -1.02
N THR A 90 12.62 5.42 -0.73
CA THR A 90 12.75 6.36 0.39
C THR A 90 11.61 6.26 1.40
N ASP A 91 10.59 5.45 1.12
CA ASP A 91 9.38 5.33 1.91
C ASP A 91 8.91 3.87 1.97
N GLY A 92 8.66 3.36 3.17
CA GLY A 92 8.14 2.01 3.42
C GLY A 92 6.66 1.83 3.04
N GLY A 93 5.95 2.92 2.76
CA GLY A 93 4.53 2.92 2.46
C GLY A 93 3.70 2.31 3.59
N GLY A 94 2.54 1.75 3.26
CA GLY A 94 1.71 1.06 4.24
C GLY A 94 0.63 1.90 4.91
N TYR A 95 0.71 3.22 4.78
CA TYR A 95 -0.35 4.14 5.18
C TYR A 95 -1.33 4.39 4.02
N ALA A 96 -2.50 4.96 4.34
CA ALA A 96 -3.53 5.28 3.36
C ALA A 96 -3.07 6.32 2.34
N ASP A 97 -3.49 6.19 1.08
CA ASP A 97 -3.26 7.21 0.05
C ASP A 97 -4.19 8.43 0.27
N ALA A 98 -3.82 9.27 1.24
CA ALA A 98 -4.57 10.47 1.59
C ALA A 98 -4.60 11.49 0.43
N ALA A 99 -3.56 11.54 -0.41
CA ALA A 99 -3.53 12.43 -1.56
C ALA A 99 -4.63 12.08 -2.58
N ALA A 100 -4.87 10.79 -2.81
CA ALA A 100 -5.98 10.33 -3.65
C ALA A 100 -7.35 10.70 -3.06
N GLN A 101 -7.51 10.63 -1.72
CA GLN A 101 -8.72 11.12 -1.06
C GLN A 101 -8.91 12.62 -1.28
N ASP A 102 -7.88 13.43 -1.02
CA ASP A 102 -7.96 14.88 -1.14
C ASP A 102 -8.28 15.33 -2.57
N GLU A 103 -7.65 14.72 -3.58
CA GLU A 103 -7.95 15.00 -4.99
C GLU A 103 -9.38 14.60 -5.34
N PHE A 104 -9.84 13.44 -4.89
CA PHE A 104 -11.19 12.98 -5.18
C PHE A 104 -12.24 13.90 -4.54
N CYS A 105 -12.00 14.33 -3.31
CA CYS A 105 -12.92 15.13 -2.50
C CYS A 105 -12.79 16.65 -2.71
N ALA A 106 -11.95 17.10 -3.65
CA ALA A 106 -11.74 18.51 -3.94
C ALA A 106 -13.07 19.24 -4.19
N ASP A 107 -13.21 20.41 -3.56
CA ASP A 107 -14.37 21.32 -3.66
C ASP A 107 -15.73 20.69 -3.29
N THR A 108 -15.73 19.63 -2.46
CA THR A 108 -16.95 18.99 -1.98
C THR A 108 -16.72 18.21 -0.68
N TYR A 109 -17.76 17.53 -0.19
CA TYR A 109 -17.67 16.67 1.00
C TYR A 109 -17.60 15.21 0.60
N CYS A 110 -16.86 14.44 1.38
CA CYS A 110 -16.77 12.99 1.26
C CYS A 110 -17.17 12.30 2.55
N TRP A 111 -17.76 11.13 2.40
CA TRP A 111 -18.24 10.31 3.50
C TRP A 111 -17.62 8.91 3.42
N PHE A 112 -17.18 8.34 4.54
CA PHE A 112 -16.80 6.93 4.59
C PHE A 112 -18.05 6.07 4.43
N THR A 113 -18.09 5.27 3.36
CA THR A 113 -19.22 4.35 3.08
C THR A 113 -18.90 2.91 3.44
N ILE A 114 -17.65 2.51 3.29
CA ILE A 114 -17.15 1.19 3.68
C ILE A 114 -15.80 1.37 4.38
N LEU A 115 -15.61 0.70 5.52
CA LEU A 115 -14.29 0.45 6.09
C LEU A 115 -13.99 -1.04 5.89
N TYR A 116 -13.04 -1.34 5.02
CA TYR A 116 -12.78 -2.71 4.59
C TYR A 116 -12.13 -3.53 5.71
N ASP A 117 -12.42 -4.83 5.66
CA ASP A 117 -11.80 -5.83 6.53
C ASP A 117 -10.60 -6.42 5.78
N GLN A 118 -9.43 -6.23 6.35
CA GLN A 118 -8.15 -6.66 5.79
C GLN A 118 -7.85 -8.14 6.06
N SER A 119 -8.67 -8.82 6.88
CA SER A 119 -8.44 -10.22 7.27
C SER A 119 -8.74 -11.24 6.17
N GLY A 120 -9.47 -10.84 5.13
CA GLY A 120 -9.97 -11.74 4.08
C GLY A 120 -11.30 -12.42 4.42
N ASN A 121 -11.85 -12.20 5.62
CA ASN A 121 -13.15 -12.76 6.02
C ASN A 121 -14.35 -11.88 5.61
N GLU A 122 -14.11 -10.79 4.89
CA GLU A 122 -15.16 -9.89 4.36
C GLU A 122 -16.07 -9.27 5.44
N ASN A 123 -15.59 -9.13 6.68
CA ASN A 123 -16.35 -8.50 7.79
C ASN A 123 -16.32 -6.96 7.68
N HIS A 124 -16.60 -6.40 6.51
CA HIS A 124 -16.52 -4.97 6.24
C HIS A 124 -17.52 -4.18 7.09
N LEU A 125 -17.11 -3.00 7.58
CA LEU A 125 -18.03 -2.10 8.27
C LEU A 125 -18.70 -1.18 7.24
N VAL A 126 -20.02 -1.18 7.25
CA VAL A 126 -20.88 -0.35 6.38
C VAL A 126 -21.80 0.48 7.25
N GLN A 127 -22.58 1.39 6.63
CA GLN A 127 -23.56 2.19 7.34
C GLN A 127 -24.48 1.30 8.20
N ALA A 128 -24.50 1.57 9.51
CA ALA A 128 -25.25 0.75 10.45
C ALA A 128 -26.77 0.90 10.21
N PRO A 129 -27.50 -0.22 10.09
CA PRO A 129 -28.94 -0.20 9.89
C PRO A 129 -29.68 0.19 11.17
N ARG A 130 -30.97 0.47 11.01
CA ARG A 130 -31.90 0.66 12.12
C ARG A 130 -31.93 -0.57 13.04
N GLY A 131 -31.91 -0.33 14.36
CA GLY A 131 -32.12 -1.36 15.38
C GLY A 131 -33.30 -1.03 16.29
N GLY A 132 -33.16 -1.33 17.60
CA GLY A 132 -34.15 -0.93 18.61
C GLY A 132 -34.29 0.60 18.77
N PHE A 133 -33.26 1.34 18.37
CA PHE A 133 -33.29 2.79 18.19
C PHE A 133 -33.13 3.14 16.72
N SER A 134 -33.72 4.27 16.33
CA SER A 134 -33.59 4.81 14.96
C SER A 134 -32.49 5.85 14.91
N GLY A 135 -31.57 5.69 13.96
CA GLY A 135 -30.60 6.71 13.64
C GLY A 135 -31.23 7.88 12.87
N GLN A 136 -30.45 8.93 12.68
CA GLN A 136 -30.90 10.20 12.11
C GLN A 136 -30.92 10.20 10.57
N ALA A 137 -30.23 9.25 9.93
CA ALA A 137 -30.20 9.15 8.49
C ALA A 137 -31.51 8.52 7.96
N MET A 138 -31.73 8.70 6.66
CA MET A 138 -32.94 8.21 5.97
C MET A 138 -33.14 6.71 6.23
N GLY A 139 -34.39 6.31 6.48
CA GLY A 139 -34.73 4.92 6.82
C GLY A 139 -34.41 4.52 8.28
N GLY A 140 -33.92 5.45 9.11
CA GLY A 140 -33.52 5.17 10.49
C GLY A 140 -32.12 4.57 10.61
N PHE A 141 -31.31 4.69 9.56
CA PHE A 141 -29.89 4.34 9.57
C PHE A 141 -29.09 5.34 10.41
N ASN A 142 -27.90 4.93 10.85
CA ASN A 142 -26.97 5.86 11.48
C ASN A 142 -26.30 6.77 10.45
N ASN A 143 -25.83 7.94 10.88
CA ASN A 143 -25.04 8.82 10.01
C ASN A 143 -23.69 8.16 9.68
N VAL A 144 -23.15 8.48 8.51
CA VAL A 144 -21.79 8.11 8.10
C VAL A 144 -20.80 9.23 8.47
N PRO A 145 -19.56 8.91 8.85
CA PRO A 145 -18.59 9.93 9.22
C PRO A 145 -18.01 10.64 7.98
N MET A 146 -17.71 11.93 8.13
CA MET A 146 -17.03 12.72 7.09
C MET A 146 -15.55 12.32 6.99
N ALA A 147 -15.00 12.36 5.78
CA ALA A 147 -13.70 11.78 5.46
C ALA A 147 -12.47 12.54 6.03
N ASP A 148 -12.64 13.81 6.40
CA ASP A 148 -11.57 14.78 6.69
C ASP A 148 -11.60 15.34 8.13
N TRP A 149 -12.48 14.83 8.99
CA TRP A 149 -12.67 15.38 10.35
C TRP A 149 -11.71 14.80 11.42
N ALA A 150 -10.82 13.88 11.04
CA ALA A 150 -9.82 13.31 11.93
C ALA A 150 -8.44 13.17 11.24
N PRO A 151 -7.85 14.28 10.76
CA PRO A 151 -6.56 14.22 10.07
C PRO A 151 -5.45 13.84 11.05
N VAL A 152 -4.61 12.89 10.64
CA VAL A 152 -3.46 12.41 11.40
C VAL A 152 -2.28 12.14 10.47
N SER A 153 -1.07 12.25 10.98
CA SER A 153 0.15 11.78 10.31
C SER A 153 0.67 10.52 10.98
N LEU A 154 1.10 9.55 10.16
CA LEU A 154 1.77 8.33 10.60
C LEU A 154 3.19 8.34 10.01
N ASN A 155 4.16 7.93 10.82
CA ASN A 155 5.56 7.79 10.43
C ASN A 155 5.85 6.38 9.89
#